data_AF-A0A8S9GQF2-F1
#
_entry.id   AF-A0A8S9GQF2-F1
#
_cell.length_a   1.000
_cell.length_b   1.000
_cell.length_c   1.000
_cell.angle_alpha   90.00
_cell.angle_beta   90.00
_cell.angle_gamma   90.00
#
_symmetry.space_group_name_H-M   'P 1'
#
loop_
_entity.id
_entity.type
_entity.pdbx_description
1 polymer ?
#
loop_
_entity_poly.entity_id
_entity_poly.type
_entity_poly.pdbx_seq_one_letter_code
_entity_poly.pdbx_strand_id
1 'polypeptide(L)'
;MVLNYTSGTTSSPKGVVLSHRAIFMLTVSSLLDWSFPNRPVYLWTLPMFHANGWGYTWGTAAVGATNVCTRRVDAPTIYDLIDKHKVTHMCAAPMVLNMLTNYPSRQPLKSPVQVLYISWFDCRFGLRWHKTLIYTLFNNKLIDFGLDKSPK
;
A
#
# COMPACT_ATOMS: atom_id res chain seq x y z
N MET A 1 12.55 -11.18 -13.98
CA MET A 1 11.58 -12.29 -13.92
C MET A 1 11.44 -12.69 -12.46
N VAL A 2 10.23 -12.96 -11.95
CA VAL A 2 9.99 -13.25 -10.51
C VAL A 2 9.14 -14.50 -10.36
N LEU A 3 9.41 -15.29 -9.32
CA LEU A 3 8.60 -16.43 -8.91
C LEU A 3 7.98 -16.15 -7.53
N ASN A 4 6.65 -15.99 -7.49
CA ASN A 4 5.90 -15.80 -6.25
C ASN A 4 5.26 -17.11 -5.81
N TYR A 5 5.37 -17.46 -4.53
CA TYR A 5 4.62 -18.58 -3.97
C TYR A 5 3.33 -18.08 -3.33
N THR A 6 2.23 -18.75 -3.66
CA THR A 6 0.92 -18.48 -3.05
C THR A 6 0.62 -19.50 -1.98
N SER A 7 -0.05 -19.09 -0.90
CA SER A 7 -0.28 -19.91 0.29
C SER A 7 -1.12 -21.16 0.06
N GLY A 8 -1.73 -21.32 -1.12
CA GLY A 8 -2.32 -22.56 -1.61
C GLY A 8 -3.21 -23.26 -0.58
N THR A 9 -4.51 -22.98 -0.56
CA THR A 9 -5.52 -23.63 0.32
C THR A 9 -5.64 -25.14 0.13
N THR A 10 -4.85 -25.73 -0.77
CA THR A 10 -4.85 -27.15 -1.19
C THR A 10 -3.55 -27.85 -0.80
N SER A 11 -3.00 -27.50 0.38
CA SER A 11 -1.81 -28.08 1.05
C SER A 11 -0.45 -27.99 0.33
N SER A 12 -0.41 -27.61 -0.95
CA SER A 12 0.83 -27.39 -1.69
C SER A 12 0.93 -25.95 -2.22
N PRO A 13 1.97 -25.17 -1.87
CA PRO A 13 2.14 -23.82 -2.37
C PRO A 13 2.39 -23.84 -3.88
N LYS A 14 1.62 -23.03 -4.62
CA LYS A 14 1.73 -22.92 -6.09
C LYS A 14 2.62 -21.74 -6.45
N GLY A 15 3.60 -21.98 -7.32
CA GLY A 15 4.49 -20.98 -7.85
C GLY A 15 3.88 -20.25 -9.05
N VAL A 16 3.82 -18.93 -8.98
CA VAL A 16 3.37 -18.03 -10.05
C VAL A 16 4.61 -17.38 -10.67
N VAL A 17 4.91 -17.74 -11.91
CA VAL A 17 6.02 -17.16 -12.67
C VAL A 17 5.54 -15.90 -13.39
N LEU A 18 6.15 -14.76 -13.07
CA LEU A 18 5.89 -13.48 -13.72
C LEU A 18 7.03 -13.11 -14.67
N SER A 19 6.66 -12.95 -15.94
CA SER A 19 7.58 -12.47 -16.98
C SER A 19 7.98 -11.01 -16.73
N HIS A 20 9.14 -10.61 -17.26
CA HIS A 20 9.58 -9.21 -17.18
C HIS A 20 8.55 -8.26 -17.78
N ARG A 21 7.95 -8.62 -18.93
CA ARG A 21 6.90 -7.84 -19.58
C ARG A 21 5.66 -7.67 -18.69
N ALA A 22 5.22 -8.73 -18.01
CA ALA A 22 4.07 -8.66 -17.10
C ALA A 22 4.35 -7.71 -15.92
N ILE A 23 5.53 -7.81 -15.32
CA ILE A 23 5.96 -6.92 -14.23
C ILE A 23 6.04 -5.46 -14.69
N PHE A 24 6.60 -5.23 -15.87
CA PHE A 24 6.69 -3.88 -16.45
C PHE A 24 5.31 -3.27 -16.66
N MET A 25 4.38 -4.00 -17.30
CA MET A 25 3.02 -3.53 -17.51
C MET A 25 2.27 -3.26 -16.20
N LEU A 26 2.40 -4.16 -15.22
CA LEU A 26 1.82 -3.96 -13.88
C LEU A 26 2.37 -2.67 -13.24
N THR A 27 3.69 -2.48 -13.29
CA THR A 27 4.35 -1.30 -12.69
C THR A 27 3.85 -0.01 -13.31
N VAL A 28 3.81 0.07 -14.64
CA VAL A 28 3.34 1.26 -15.35
C VAL A 28 1.86 1.53 -15.06
N SER A 29 1.01 0.49 -15.08
CA SER A 29 -0.42 0.64 -14.73
C SER A 29 -0.58 1.20 -13.31
N SER A 30 0.09 0.60 -12.32
CA SER A 30 -0.05 1.01 -10.92
C SER A 30 0.44 2.44 -10.67
N LEU A 31 1.52 2.87 -11.33
CA LEU A 31 1.99 4.26 -11.25
C LEU A 31 0.97 5.25 -11.81
N LEU A 32 0.33 4.91 -12.94
CA LEU A 32 -0.70 5.74 -13.57
C LEU A 32 -1.98 5.79 -12.74
N ASP A 33 -2.46 4.63 -12.27
CA ASP A 33 -3.72 4.49 -11.53
C ASP A 33 -3.70 5.30 -10.22
N TRP A 34 -2.57 5.29 -9.50
CA TRP A 34 -2.40 6.09 -8.29
C TRP A 34 -1.89 7.51 -8.55
N SER A 35 -1.65 7.90 -9.81
CA SER A 35 -1.03 9.19 -10.14
C SER A 35 0.23 9.44 -9.29
N PHE A 36 1.07 8.42 -9.18
CA PHE A 36 2.19 8.39 -8.25
C PHE A 36 3.20 9.49 -8.61
N PRO A 37 3.52 10.43 -7.69
CA PRO A 37 4.32 11.58 -8.04
C PRO A 37 5.79 11.21 -8.28
N ASN A 38 6.58 12.17 -8.77
CA ASN A 38 8.01 12.01 -8.92
C ASN A 38 8.72 12.11 -7.56
N ARG A 39 9.70 11.23 -7.32
CA ARG A 39 10.56 11.18 -6.13
C ARG A 39 9.82 11.19 -4.76
N PRO A 40 8.74 10.40 -4.55
CA PRO A 40 8.06 10.35 -3.28
C PRO A 40 8.90 9.66 -2.21
N VAL A 41 8.60 9.93 -0.94
CA VAL A 41 9.09 9.12 0.18
C VAL A 41 8.04 8.05 0.48
N TYR A 42 8.38 6.79 0.24
CA TYR A 42 7.50 5.64 0.37
C TYR A 42 7.84 4.80 1.60
N LEU A 43 6.88 4.61 2.52
CA LEU A 43 7.04 3.76 3.70
C LEU A 43 6.48 2.35 3.45
N TRP A 44 7.34 1.36 3.59
CA TRP A 44 6.98 -0.05 3.49
C TRP A 44 6.42 -0.57 4.82
N THR A 45 5.10 -0.71 4.91
CA THR A 45 4.44 -1.39 6.04
C THR A 45 3.98 -2.81 5.70
N LEU A 46 4.07 -3.20 4.43
CA LEU A 46 3.84 -4.56 3.95
C LEU A 46 5.12 -5.13 3.37
N PRO A 47 5.34 -6.45 3.46
CA PRO A 47 6.52 -7.07 2.87
C PRO A 47 6.51 -6.95 1.34
N MET A 48 7.66 -6.57 0.77
CA MET A 48 7.83 -6.38 -0.68
C MET A 48 7.58 -7.67 -1.48
N PHE A 49 7.75 -8.84 -0.87
CA PHE A 49 7.47 -10.13 -1.50
C PHE A 49 5.98 -10.46 -1.58
N HIS A 50 5.10 -9.72 -0.88
CA HIS A 50 3.66 -9.93 -0.98
C HIS A 50 3.17 -9.25 -2.26
N ALA A 51 2.68 -10.04 -3.22
CA ALA A 51 2.38 -9.69 -4.62
C ALA A 51 3.29 -8.57 -5.18
N ASN A 52 4.61 -8.71 -4.97
CA ASN A 52 5.66 -7.78 -5.40
C ASN A 52 5.43 -6.30 -5.03
N GLY A 53 4.73 -6.04 -3.93
CA GLY A 53 4.34 -4.68 -3.55
C GLY A 53 3.44 -4.02 -4.60
N TRP A 54 2.61 -4.80 -5.32
CA TRP A 54 1.64 -4.32 -6.31
C TRP A 54 2.28 -3.46 -7.40
N GLY A 55 3.49 -3.81 -7.82
CA GLY A 55 4.25 -3.05 -8.83
C GLY A 55 5.05 -1.89 -8.26
N TYR A 56 4.78 -1.43 -7.04
CA TYR A 56 5.51 -0.30 -6.42
C TYR A 56 6.94 -0.65 -6.06
N THR A 57 7.30 -1.92 -5.90
CA THR A 57 8.70 -2.33 -5.68
C THR A 57 9.60 -1.85 -6.83
N TRP A 58 9.10 -1.90 -8.05
CA TRP A 58 9.79 -1.37 -9.23
C TRP A 58 9.38 0.06 -9.55
N GLY A 59 8.12 0.41 -9.28
CA GLY A 59 7.60 1.74 -9.51
C GLY A 59 8.35 2.81 -8.71
N THR A 60 8.66 2.54 -7.43
CA THR A 60 9.46 3.45 -6.59
C THR A 60 10.85 3.66 -7.18
N ALA A 61 11.49 2.61 -7.70
CA ALA A 61 12.77 2.74 -8.39
C ALA A 61 12.64 3.55 -9.70
N ALA A 62 11.58 3.30 -10.48
CA ALA A 62 11.34 3.98 -11.76
C ALA A 62 11.13 5.49 -11.61
N VAL A 63 10.46 5.94 -10.54
CA VAL A 63 10.21 7.38 -10.29
C VAL A 63 11.26 8.04 -9.37
N GLY A 64 12.31 7.31 -8.98
CA GLY A 64 13.36 7.79 -8.08
C GLY A 64 12.88 8.09 -6.66
N ALA A 65 11.93 7.31 -6.15
CA ALA A 65 11.40 7.42 -4.80
C ALA A 65 12.42 6.98 -3.72
N THR A 66 12.24 7.52 -2.52
CA THR A 66 12.99 7.08 -1.32
C THR A 66 12.23 5.97 -0.61
N ASN A 67 12.83 4.80 -0.49
CA ASN A 67 12.24 3.65 0.19
C ASN A 67 12.60 3.66 1.69
N VAL A 68 11.60 3.83 2.55
CA VAL A 68 11.73 3.73 4.01
C VAL A 68 11.24 2.35 4.43
N CYS A 69 12.16 1.49 4.87
CA CYS A 69 11.83 0.13 5.29
C CYS A 69 11.80 0.03 6.81
N THR A 70 10.71 -0.49 7.37
CA THR A 70 10.64 -0.85 8.79
C THR A 70 10.62 -2.35 8.99
N ARG A 71 11.25 -2.82 10.06
CA ARG A 71 11.21 -4.22 10.48
C ARG A 71 9.94 -4.53 11.29
N ARG A 72 9.41 -3.52 11.99
CA ARG A 72 8.28 -3.66 12.90
C ARG A 72 7.15 -2.76 12.43
N VAL A 73 5.97 -3.36 12.30
CA VAL A 73 4.75 -2.69 11.84
C VAL A 73 3.87 -2.45 13.05
N ASP A 74 4.08 -1.32 13.71
CA ASP A 74 3.31 -0.87 14.86
C ASP A 74 3.08 0.65 14.81
N ALA A 75 2.01 1.12 15.44
CA ALA A 75 1.61 2.51 15.36
C ALA A 75 2.71 3.52 15.73
N PRO A 76 3.41 3.43 16.90
CA PRO A 76 4.40 4.44 17.25
C PRO A 76 5.58 4.47 16.28
N THR A 77 6.10 3.30 15.85
CA THR A 77 7.17 3.27 14.84
C THR A 77 6.73 3.91 13.52
N ILE A 78 5.50 3.64 13.07
CA ILE A 78 4.99 4.23 11.82
C ILE A 78 4.89 5.75 11.95
N TYR A 79 4.31 6.27 13.03
CA TYR A 79 4.19 7.71 13.27
C TYR A 79 5.57 8.39 13.35
N ASP A 80 6.52 7.80 14.07
CA ASP A 80 7.89 8.31 14.18
C ASP A 80 8.59 8.34 12.82
N LEU A 81 8.46 7.28 12.02
CA LEU A 81 9.05 7.23 10.68
C LEU A 81 8.40 8.23 9.73
N ILE A 82 7.08 8.44 9.82
CA ILE A 82 6.38 9.45 9.03
C ILE A 82 6.93 10.84 9.33
N ASP A 83 7.09 11.23 10.60
CA ASP A 83 7.60 12.55 10.94
C ASP A 83 9.11 12.69 10.64
N LYS A 84 9.90 11.65 10.91
CA LYS A 84 11.35 11.67 10.71
C LYS A 84 11.73 11.75 9.23
N HIS A 85 11.08 10.95 8.38
CA HIS A 85 11.44 10.84 6.96
C HIS A 85 10.53 11.66 6.03
N LYS A 86 9.53 12.36 6.58
CA LYS A 86 8.53 13.11 5.78
C LYS A 86 7.86 12.21 4.75
N VAL A 87 7.37 11.07 5.21
CA VAL A 87 6.71 10.07 4.37
C VAL A 87 5.54 10.72 3.65
N THR A 88 5.44 10.43 2.35
CA THR A 88 4.38 10.96 1.48
C THR A 88 3.40 9.88 1.07
N HIS A 89 3.88 8.65 0.89
CA HIS A 89 3.11 7.52 0.39
C HIS A 89 3.38 6.28 1.25
N MET A 90 2.37 5.46 1.46
CA MET A 90 2.53 4.15 2.10
C MET A 90 1.45 3.19 1.62
N CYS A 91 1.71 1.89 1.72
CA CYS A 91 0.66 0.88 1.67
C CYS A 91 0.18 0.54 3.08
N ALA A 92 -1.07 0.12 3.25
CA ALA A 92 -1.58 -0.40 4.50
C ALA A 92 -2.63 -1.49 4.26
N ALA A 93 -2.47 -2.62 4.96
CA ALA A 93 -3.54 -3.60 5.10
C ALA A 93 -4.59 -3.10 6.12
N PRO A 94 -5.82 -3.67 6.13
CA PRO A 94 -6.87 -3.25 7.06
C PRO A 94 -6.44 -3.26 8.53
N MET A 95 -5.66 -4.26 8.93
CA MET A 95 -5.12 -4.37 10.29
C MET A 95 -4.21 -3.19 10.65
N VAL A 96 -3.31 -2.79 9.75
CA VAL A 96 -2.38 -1.67 9.95
C VAL A 96 -3.17 -0.36 10.08
N LEU A 97 -4.16 -0.17 9.21
CA LEU A 97 -4.98 1.03 9.20
C LEU A 97 -5.85 1.15 10.46
N ASN A 98 -6.43 0.04 10.90
CA ASN A 98 -7.18 -0.03 12.16
C ASN A 98 -6.30 0.27 13.37
N MET A 99 -5.09 -0.31 13.40
CA MET A 99 -4.09 -0.04 14.43
C MET A 99 -3.69 1.44 14.49
N LEU A 100 -3.48 2.09 13.34
CA LEU A 100 -3.19 3.52 13.29
C LEU A 100 -4.39 4.38 13.74
N THR A 101 -5.60 3.99 13.34
CA THR A 101 -6.82 4.75 13.67
C THR A 101 -7.15 4.69 15.17
N ASN A 102 -6.91 3.55 15.81
CA ASN A 102 -7.23 3.33 17.23
C ASN A 102 -6.07 3.66 18.19
N TYR A 103 -4.94 4.16 17.70
CA TYR A 103 -3.80 4.49 18.56
C TYR A 103 -4.10 5.73 19.41
N PRO A 104 -4.15 5.63 20.76
CA PRO A 104 -4.65 6.69 21.62
C PRO A 104 -3.72 7.91 21.72
N SER A 105 -2.40 7.71 21.62
CA SER A 105 -1.39 8.78 21.74
C SER A 105 -0.95 9.34 20.38
N ARG A 106 -1.82 9.32 19.37
CA ARG A 106 -1.48 9.79 18.02
C ARG A 106 -1.37 11.32 17.98
N GLN A 107 -0.22 11.82 17.56
CA GLN A 107 -0.07 13.23 17.20
C GLN A 107 -0.67 13.49 15.82
N PRO A 108 -1.28 14.66 15.55
CA PRO A 108 -1.72 15.03 14.22
C PRO A 108 -0.54 14.99 13.24
N LEU A 109 -0.73 14.35 12.09
CA LEU A 109 0.29 14.36 11.04
C LEU A 109 0.48 15.78 10.50
N LYS A 110 1.74 16.24 10.47
CA LYS A 110 2.11 17.57 9.95
C LYS A 110 1.84 17.74 8.46
N SER A 111 1.87 16.64 7.71
CA SER A 111 1.63 16.59 6.27
C SER A 111 0.70 15.43 5.91
N PRO A 112 -0.12 15.56 4.85
CA PRO A 112 -0.95 14.47 4.36
C PRO A 112 -0.08 13.31 3.86
N VAL A 113 -0.45 12.09 4.22
CA VAL A 113 0.17 10.86 3.70
C VAL A 113 -0.85 10.14 2.84
N GLN A 114 -0.49 9.86 1.59
CA GLN A 114 -1.32 9.02 0.73
C GLN A 114 -1.13 7.55 1.09
N VAL A 115 -2.24 6.87 1.36
CA VAL A 115 -2.29 5.49 1.80
C VAL A 115 -2.99 4.65 0.75
N LEU A 116 -2.25 3.73 0.15
CA LEU A 116 -2.82 2.68 -0.67
C LEU A 116 -3.40 1.59 0.24
N TYR A 117 -4.72 1.51 0.30
CA TYR A 117 -5.41 0.45 1.01
C TYR A 117 -5.51 -0.79 0.15
N ILE A 118 -4.96 -1.88 0.68
CA ILE A 118 -4.92 -3.18 0.00
C ILE A 118 -5.69 -4.16 0.87
N SER A 119 -6.89 -4.55 0.43
CA SER A 119 -7.66 -5.60 1.08
C SER A 119 -8.17 -6.64 0.10
N TRP A 120 -8.02 -7.91 0.49
CA TRP A 120 -8.65 -9.05 -0.17
C TRP A 120 -10.03 -9.39 0.42
N PHE A 121 -10.37 -8.78 1.57
CA PHE A 121 -11.66 -8.92 2.24
C PHE A 121 -12.27 -7.53 2.48
N ASP A 122 -13.39 -7.24 1.83
CA ASP A 122 -14.22 -6.11 2.21
C ASP A 122 -15.12 -6.53 3.39
N CYS A 123 -14.81 -6.05 4.60
CA CYS A 123 -15.65 -6.28 5.77
C CYS A 123 -16.94 -5.43 5.78
N ARG A 124 -17.15 -4.50 4.82
CA ARG A 124 -18.30 -3.58 4.87
C ARG A 124 -19.47 -3.97 3.96
N PHE A 125 -19.29 -4.75 2.90
CA PHE A 125 -20.36 -4.89 1.88
C PHE A 125 -20.62 -6.28 1.26
N GLY A 126 -20.00 -7.36 1.73
CA GLY A 126 -20.50 -8.73 1.45
C GLY A 126 -20.49 -9.21 -0.01
N LEU A 127 -20.17 -8.41 -1.02
CA LEU A 127 -19.99 -8.86 -2.41
C LEU A 127 -19.12 -7.90 -3.23
N ARG A 128 -18.25 -8.52 -4.06
CA ARG A 128 -17.53 -8.03 -5.25
C ARG A 128 -16.03 -7.73 -5.10
N TRP A 129 -15.29 -8.26 -6.08
CA TRP A 129 -13.84 -8.45 -6.15
C TRP A 129 -13.05 -7.14 -6.35
N HIS A 130 -11.88 -7.06 -5.70
CA HIS A 130 -10.77 -6.12 -5.90
C HIS A 130 -11.12 -4.62 -5.86
N LYS A 131 -11.24 -4.04 -4.65
CA LYS A 131 -11.13 -2.59 -4.47
C LYS A 131 -9.78 -2.24 -3.85
N THR A 132 -8.86 -1.77 -4.69
CA THR A 132 -7.73 -0.97 -4.23
C THR A 132 -8.26 0.44 -4.03
N LEU A 133 -8.26 0.94 -2.80
CA LEU A 133 -8.75 2.28 -2.48
C LEU A 133 -7.58 3.17 -2.10
N ILE A 134 -7.57 4.40 -2.60
CA ILE A 134 -6.55 5.39 -2.28
C ILE A 134 -7.15 6.32 -1.23
N TYR A 135 -6.62 6.22 -0.01
CA TYR A 135 -6.99 7.10 1.08
C TYR A 135 -5.93 8.18 1.24
N THR A 136 -6.34 9.37 1.61
CA THR A 136 -5.42 10.32 2.23
C THR A 136 -5.58 10.23 3.74
N LEU A 137 -4.51 9.85 4.43
CA LEU A 137 -4.43 9.97 5.87
C LEU A 137 -3.96 11.40 6.18
N PHE A 138 -4.91 12.25 6.55
CA PHE A 138 -4.64 13.62 6.97
C PHE A 138 -5.46 13.94 8.22
N ASN A 139 -4.80 14.58 9.18
CA ASN A 139 -5.41 15.01 10.43
C ASN A 139 -6.26 13.91 11.12
N ASN A 140 -5.71 12.69 11.16
CA ASN A 140 -6.31 11.52 11.81
C ASN A 140 -7.63 11.02 11.23
N LYS A 141 -8.00 11.49 10.03
CA LYS A 141 -9.12 10.99 9.25
C LYS A 141 -8.61 10.32 7.97
N LEU A 142 -9.23 9.21 7.63
CA LEU A 142 -9.10 8.62 6.30
C LEU A 142 -10.10 9.32 5.41
N ILE A 143 -9.59 10.10 4.46
CA ILE A 143 -10.39 10.72 3.43
C ILE A 143 -10.26 9.83 2.20
N ASP A 144 -11.36 9.17 1.83
CA ASP A 144 -11.43 8.36 0.61
C ASP A 144 -11.38 9.31 -0.60
N PHE A 145 -10.34 9.22 -1.41
CA PHE A 145 -10.31 9.84 -2.73
C PHE A 145 -10.97 8.85 -3.67
N GLY A 146 -12.30 8.75 -3.59
CA GLY A 146 -13.10 7.82 -4.36
C GLY A 146 -12.80 7.93 -5.85
N LEU A 147 -11.97 6.99 -6.36
CA LEU A 147 -11.87 6.71 -7.80
C LEU A 147 -13.01 5.80 -8.27
N ASP A 148 -13.89 5.35 -7.37
CA ASP A 148 -15.14 4.70 -7.73
C ASP A 148 -16.28 5.72 -7.79
N LYS A 149 -16.43 6.36 -8.95
CA LYS A 149 -17.69 7.03 -9.36
C LYS A 149 -18.64 6.03 -10.05
N SER A 150 -18.76 4.78 -9.61
CA SER A 150 -19.92 3.98 -10.04
C SER A 150 -21.17 4.52 -9.33
N PRO A 151 -22.22 4.92 -10.08
CA PRO A 151 -23.48 5.34 -9.47
C PRO A 151 -24.06 4.17 -8.66
N LYS A 152 -24.59 4.50 -7.48
CA LYS A 152 -25.52 3.60 -6.77
C LYS A 152 -26.74 3.33 -7.64
#